data_AF-A0A2N6GDP7-F1
#
_entry.id   AF-A0A2N6GDP7-F1
#
_cell.length_a   1.000
_cell.length_b   1.000
_cell.length_c   1.000
_cell.angle_alpha   90.00
_cell.angle_beta   90.00
_cell.angle_gamma   90.00
#
_symmetry.space_group_name_H-M   'P 1'
#
loop_
_entity.id
_entity.type
_entity.pdbx_description
1 polymer ?
#
loop_
_entity_poly.entity_id
_entity_poly.type
_entity_poly.pdbx_seq_one_letter_code
_entity_poly.pdbx_strand_id
1 'polypeptide(L)'
;METLSITVRYRPLRIGWCVRNNDFAALRESWQLSATMWGGRYNPVIPVDDPDYARALIELFRVDVLWPVSNDETVKTFIDAFPHLPNPFLHSQLFVANGSGTKSAAILDIYHPIRRLYDEHFKNNPNPEFKVALYDWPEDDPLSDIWTATFGAVPSEQVTGTDYTKLIEDYLEVERYSIGTTDPCPVNTKNRCTLFGLGRSYMQRHYSVINYWGHPGFYLGSSDDFDDLVNYWNLRATDAHILFFDERHADRFDGIRLEWLESLRARPKGRFESDDAIAIWSKERNEQRDLSAFGKGLRICTTDHGVWNGLNVKAPYMYFSEGPSLANIGTSFGKQRVSFQLPPKPFTDDRWSHNQHLVISLDMGIGLFGNEQSTLTTPYIPELNEFYGRNYGSSEKFVGKNVEE
;
A
#
# COMPACT_ATOMS: atom_id res chain seq x y z
N MET A 1 -24.03 -30.51 15.26
CA MET A 1 -23.47 -29.14 15.18
C MET A 1 -22.10 -29.30 14.58
N GLU A 2 -21.94 -28.87 13.34
CA GLU A 2 -20.66 -29.01 12.63
C GLU A 2 -19.77 -27.84 13.03
N THR A 3 -18.48 -28.12 13.22
CA THR A 3 -17.48 -27.10 13.51
C THR A 3 -16.44 -27.09 12.40
N LEU A 4 -15.95 -25.89 12.07
CA LEU A 4 -14.93 -25.67 11.06
C LEU A 4 -13.82 -24.81 11.65
N SER A 5 -12.57 -25.20 11.42
CA SER A 5 -11.45 -24.31 11.69
C SER A 5 -11.34 -23.31 10.54
N ILE A 6 -11.43 -22.02 10.85
CA ILE A 6 -11.19 -20.95 9.90
C ILE A 6 -9.95 -20.16 10.32
N THR A 7 -9.22 -19.62 9.37
CA THR A 7 -8.15 -18.65 9.62
C THR A 7 -8.69 -17.25 9.35
N VAL A 8 -8.61 -16.39 10.38
CA VAL A 8 -8.99 -14.98 10.29
C VAL A 8 -7.72 -14.15 10.18
N ARG A 9 -7.65 -13.27 9.19
CA ARG A 9 -6.51 -12.37 8.97
C ARG A 9 -6.97 -10.92 9.01
N TYR A 10 -6.23 -10.10 9.74
CA TYR A 10 -6.39 -8.66 9.74
C TYR A 10 -5.39 -8.02 8.81
N ARG A 11 -5.85 -7.18 7.89
CA ARG A 11 -4.97 -6.54 6.90
C ARG A 11 -5.38 -5.09 6.64
N PRO A 12 -4.47 -4.27 6.08
CA PRO A 12 -4.85 -2.94 5.64
C PRO A 12 -5.89 -2.99 4.53
N LEU A 13 -6.71 -1.94 4.47
CA LEU A 13 -7.50 -1.61 3.30
C LEU A 13 -6.55 -1.20 2.17
N ARG A 14 -6.73 -1.76 0.98
CA ARG A 14 -5.95 -1.40 -0.20
C ARG A 14 -6.73 -0.45 -1.09
N ILE A 15 -6.25 0.79 -1.16
CA ILE A 15 -6.87 1.85 -1.94
C ILE A 15 -6.23 1.88 -3.33
N GLY A 16 -7.05 1.92 -4.38
CA GLY A 16 -6.62 2.28 -5.72
C GLY A 16 -6.81 3.78 -5.95
N TRP A 17 -5.71 4.55 -5.97
CA TRP A 17 -5.74 5.99 -6.17
C TRP A 17 -6.00 6.32 -7.64
N CYS A 18 -7.22 6.74 -7.96
CA CYS A 18 -7.64 7.03 -9.32
C CYS A 18 -7.25 8.46 -9.71
N VAL A 19 -6.40 8.57 -10.72
CA VAL A 19 -5.82 9.83 -11.19
C VAL A 19 -5.98 9.97 -12.70
N ARG A 20 -5.94 11.21 -13.20
CA ARG A 20 -5.80 11.50 -14.64
C ARG A 20 -4.34 11.44 -15.07
N ASN A 21 -4.09 11.09 -16.32
CA ASN A 21 -2.76 11.16 -16.93
C ASN A 21 -2.22 12.58 -16.84
N ASN A 22 -0.94 12.70 -16.47
CA ASN A 22 -0.23 13.97 -16.28
C ASN A 22 -0.79 14.87 -15.15
N ASP A 23 -1.65 14.36 -14.26
CA ASP A 23 -2.05 15.07 -13.05
C ASP A 23 -1.03 14.82 -11.92
N PHE A 24 0.09 15.54 -11.98
CA PHE A 24 1.15 15.44 -10.97
C PHE A 24 0.69 15.86 -9.57
N ALA A 25 -0.30 16.75 -9.46
CA ALA A 25 -0.83 17.17 -8.18
C ALA A 25 -1.59 16.02 -7.49
N ALA A 26 -2.49 15.35 -8.23
CA ALA A 26 -3.19 14.17 -7.74
C ALA A 26 -2.23 13.01 -7.45
N LEU A 27 -1.16 12.86 -8.24
CA LEU A 27 -0.12 11.86 -7.99
C LEU A 27 0.58 12.10 -6.64
N ARG A 28 1.00 13.34 -6.36
CA ARG A 28 1.60 13.71 -5.08
C ARG A 28 0.64 13.50 -3.91
N GLU A 29 -0.59 13.95 -4.06
CA GLU A 29 -1.62 13.77 -3.03
C GLU A 29 -1.82 12.28 -2.70
N SER A 30 -1.86 11.42 -3.72
CA SER A 30 -1.97 9.96 -3.55
C SER A 30 -0.84 9.39 -2.70
N TRP A 31 0.41 9.81 -2.93
CA TRP A 31 1.56 9.37 -2.15
C TRP A 31 1.58 9.94 -0.74
N GLN A 32 1.18 11.20 -0.58
CA GLN A 32 1.09 11.84 0.73
C GLN A 32 0.04 11.16 1.61
N LEU A 33 -1.16 10.92 1.05
CA LEU A 33 -2.21 10.15 1.72
C LEU A 33 -1.74 8.73 2.03
N SER A 34 -1.00 8.08 1.14
CA SER A 34 -0.42 6.75 1.39
C SER A 34 0.57 6.77 2.56
N ALA A 35 1.30 7.86 2.78
CA ALA A 35 2.25 7.97 3.88
C ALA A 35 1.56 8.08 5.26
N THR A 36 0.29 8.49 5.31
CA THR A 36 -0.47 8.55 6.57
C THR A 36 -1.03 7.19 6.99
N MET A 37 -1.06 6.19 6.10
CA MET A 37 -1.80 4.93 6.32
C MET A 37 -0.90 3.78 6.77
N TRP A 38 -1.39 2.94 7.68
CA TRP A 38 -0.71 1.69 7.99
C TRP A 38 -0.89 0.71 6.82
N GLY A 39 0.19 0.47 6.08
CA GLY A 39 0.20 -0.30 4.83
C GLY A 39 0.03 0.53 3.55
N GLY A 40 0.00 1.86 3.64
CA GLY A 40 -0.31 2.72 2.48
C GLY A 40 0.70 2.65 1.33
N ARG A 41 1.96 2.27 1.58
CA ARG A 41 2.95 2.02 0.51
C ARG A 41 2.55 0.92 -0.48
N TYR A 42 1.52 0.13 -0.17
CA TYR A 42 0.99 -0.96 -0.99
C TYR A 42 -0.28 -0.57 -1.75
N ASN A 43 -0.67 0.70 -1.70
CA ASN A 43 -1.78 1.26 -2.46
C ASN A 43 -1.30 1.66 -3.86
N PRO A 44 -1.82 1.06 -4.94
CA PRO A 44 -1.43 1.46 -6.30
C PRO A 44 -1.99 2.83 -6.68
N VAL A 45 -1.31 3.48 -7.61
CA VAL A 45 -1.85 4.60 -8.39
C VAL A 45 -2.40 4.05 -9.70
N ILE A 46 -3.61 4.46 -10.05
CA ILE A 46 -4.40 3.95 -11.17
C ILE A 46 -4.73 5.12 -12.11
N PRO A 47 -3.95 5.30 -13.19
CA PRO A 47 -4.31 6.23 -14.24
C PRO A 47 -5.56 5.73 -14.98
N VAL A 48 -6.65 6.51 -14.97
CA VAL A 48 -7.97 6.06 -15.46
C VAL A 48 -8.15 6.25 -16.98
N ASP A 49 -7.21 6.95 -17.62
CA ASP A 49 -7.23 7.28 -19.06
C ASP A 49 -7.08 6.07 -19.97
N ASP A 50 -6.46 5.00 -19.47
CA ASP A 50 -6.39 3.70 -20.12
C ASP A 50 -7.17 2.69 -19.28
N PRO A 51 -8.44 2.41 -19.64
CA PRO A 51 -9.29 1.53 -18.84
C PRO A 51 -8.78 0.08 -18.75
N ASP A 52 -8.06 -0.41 -19.75
CA ASP A 52 -7.55 -1.79 -19.77
C ASP A 52 -6.34 -1.91 -18.85
N TYR A 53 -5.42 -0.94 -18.91
CA TYR A 53 -4.33 -0.81 -17.96
C TYR A 53 -4.83 -0.66 -16.52
N ALA A 54 -5.81 0.22 -16.32
CA ALA A 54 -6.38 0.48 -15.01
C ALA A 54 -7.03 -0.78 -14.41
N ARG A 55 -7.79 -1.54 -15.21
CA ARG A 55 -8.34 -2.85 -14.78
C ARG A 55 -7.27 -3.84 -14.39
N ALA A 56 -6.19 -3.96 -15.18
CA ALA A 56 -5.09 -4.85 -14.86
C ALA A 56 -4.46 -4.52 -13.49
N LEU A 57 -4.29 -3.22 -13.19
CA LEU A 57 -3.82 -2.78 -11.86
C LEU A 57 -4.83 -3.10 -10.76
N ILE A 58 -6.12 -2.84 -10.96
CA ILE A 58 -7.20 -3.15 -10.00
C ILE A 58 -7.15 -4.64 -9.60
N GLU A 59 -7.11 -5.51 -10.61
CA GLU A 59 -7.08 -6.97 -10.43
C GLU A 59 -5.78 -7.44 -9.77
N LEU A 60 -4.63 -6.99 -10.29
CA LEU A 60 -3.32 -7.36 -9.77
C LEU A 60 -3.18 -7.01 -8.28
N PHE A 61 -3.54 -5.78 -7.94
CA PHE A 61 -3.38 -5.27 -6.58
C PHE A 61 -4.48 -5.76 -5.64
N ARG A 62 -5.59 -6.26 -6.18
CA ARG A 62 -6.75 -6.68 -5.40
C ARG A 62 -7.24 -5.53 -4.52
N VAL A 63 -7.50 -4.40 -5.17
CA VAL A 63 -7.96 -3.19 -4.48
C VAL A 63 -9.30 -3.44 -3.80
N ASP A 64 -9.51 -2.82 -2.65
CA ASP A 64 -10.76 -2.93 -1.89
C ASP A 64 -11.69 -1.76 -2.19
N VAL A 65 -11.11 -0.60 -2.53
CA VAL A 65 -11.84 0.63 -2.84
C VAL A 65 -11.08 1.42 -3.90
N LEU A 66 -11.82 2.00 -4.84
CA LEU A 66 -11.30 3.00 -5.76
C LEU A 66 -11.55 4.40 -5.20
N TRP A 67 -10.51 5.22 -5.14
CA TRP A 67 -10.58 6.54 -4.55
C TRP A 67 -10.28 7.62 -5.58
N PRO A 68 -11.20 8.58 -5.82
CA PRO A 68 -10.95 9.68 -6.74
C PRO A 68 -9.98 10.67 -6.08
N VAL A 69 -8.84 10.91 -6.72
CA VAL A 69 -7.92 11.99 -6.31
C VAL A 69 -8.01 13.14 -7.31
N SER A 70 -7.96 12.82 -8.61
CA SER A 70 -8.39 13.77 -9.63
C SER A 70 -9.92 13.91 -9.58
N ASN A 71 -10.40 15.14 -9.38
CA ASN A 71 -11.82 15.44 -9.18
C ASN A 71 -12.51 15.84 -10.48
N ASP A 72 -12.71 14.88 -11.39
CA ASP A 72 -13.44 15.09 -12.65
C ASP A 72 -14.37 13.92 -13.02
N GLU A 73 -15.28 14.18 -13.96
CA GLU A 73 -16.33 13.22 -14.35
C GLU A 73 -15.76 11.94 -14.99
N THR A 74 -14.56 11.98 -15.57
CA THR A 74 -13.93 10.79 -16.17
C THR A 74 -13.55 9.79 -15.09
N VAL A 75 -12.92 10.26 -14.01
CA VAL A 75 -12.57 9.42 -12.85
C VAL A 75 -13.82 8.85 -12.21
N LYS A 76 -14.84 9.69 -12.02
CA LYS A 76 -16.12 9.25 -11.44
C LYS A 76 -16.80 8.18 -12.29
N THR A 77 -16.90 8.39 -13.61
CA THR A 77 -17.47 7.42 -14.55
C THR A 77 -16.68 6.11 -14.54
N PHE A 78 -15.36 6.18 -14.45
CA PHE A 78 -14.51 5.01 -14.33
C PHE A 78 -14.79 4.23 -13.04
N ILE A 79 -14.85 4.91 -11.88
CA ILE A 79 -15.15 4.28 -10.60
C ILE A 79 -16.55 3.63 -10.59
N ASP A 80 -17.55 4.31 -11.15
CA ASP A 80 -18.93 3.82 -11.23
C ASP A 80 -19.04 2.52 -12.07
N ALA A 81 -18.06 2.23 -12.92
CA ALA A 81 -17.98 0.97 -13.68
C ALA A 81 -17.59 -0.25 -12.82
N PHE A 82 -17.18 -0.05 -11.55
CA PHE A 82 -16.81 -1.11 -10.60
C PHE A 82 -17.76 -1.15 -9.40
N PRO A 83 -19.06 -1.48 -9.58
CA PRO A 83 -20.05 -1.48 -8.49
C PRO A 83 -19.75 -2.47 -7.36
N HIS A 84 -18.83 -3.40 -7.60
CA HIS A 84 -18.37 -4.39 -6.63
C HIS A 84 -17.24 -3.91 -5.71
N LEU A 85 -16.70 -2.71 -5.96
CA LEU A 85 -15.74 -2.02 -5.09
C LEU A 85 -16.39 -0.77 -4.45
N PRO A 86 -17.49 -0.92 -3.68
CA PRO A 86 -18.20 0.21 -3.15
C PRO A 86 -17.33 1.00 -2.17
N ASN A 87 -17.52 2.32 -2.10
CA ASN A 87 -16.98 3.12 -1.03
C ASN A 87 -17.57 2.64 0.32
N PRO A 88 -16.76 2.11 1.25
CA PRO A 88 -17.27 1.54 2.49
C PRO A 88 -17.57 2.60 3.56
N PHE A 89 -17.24 3.87 3.34
CA PHE A 89 -17.30 4.92 4.35
C PHE A 89 -18.62 5.69 4.30
N LEU A 90 -19.26 5.85 5.47
CA LEU A 90 -20.52 6.58 5.62
C LEU A 90 -20.47 8.03 5.08
N HIS A 91 -19.33 8.69 5.24
CA HIS A 91 -19.14 10.09 4.82
C HIS A 91 -18.38 10.23 3.49
N SER A 92 -18.02 9.11 2.84
CA SER A 92 -17.18 9.11 1.63
C SER A 92 -15.91 9.97 1.77
N GLN A 93 -15.33 10.03 2.97
CA GLN A 93 -14.14 10.79 3.31
C GLN A 93 -13.13 9.89 4.04
N LEU A 94 -11.85 10.01 3.70
CA LEU A 94 -10.77 9.31 4.41
C LEU A 94 -10.45 9.94 5.76
N PHE A 95 -10.75 11.22 5.93
CA PHE A 95 -10.59 11.95 7.19
C PHE A 95 -11.92 12.61 7.55
N VAL A 96 -12.58 12.07 8.56
CA VAL A 96 -13.95 12.44 8.95
C VAL A 96 -13.91 13.41 10.11
N ALA A 97 -14.57 14.55 9.97
CA ALA A 97 -14.76 15.49 11.07
C ALA A 97 -15.66 14.89 12.16
N ASN A 98 -15.19 14.91 13.39
CA ASN A 98 -16.00 14.57 14.56
C ASN A 98 -16.91 15.76 14.95
N GLY A 99 -17.72 15.58 16.00
CA GLY A 99 -18.63 16.63 16.50
C GLY A 99 -17.94 17.92 16.98
N SER A 100 -16.62 17.92 17.22
CA SER A 100 -15.83 19.12 17.53
C SER A 100 -15.16 19.76 16.31
N GLY A 101 -15.39 19.23 15.11
CA GLY A 101 -14.77 19.69 13.86
C GLY A 101 -13.35 19.16 13.62
N THR A 102 -12.80 18.38 14.56
CA THR A 102 -11.48 17.74 14.41
C THR A 102 -11.64 16.52 13.50
N LYS A 103 -10.82 16.43 12.45
CA LYS A 103 -10.84 15.27 11.57
C LYS A 103 -10.03 14.11 12.16
N SER A 104 -10.47 12.89 11.90
CA SER A 104 -9.73 11.66 12.21
C SER A 104 -9.78 10.71 11.02
N ALA A 105 -8.74 9.91 10.83
CA ALA A 105 -8.70 8.92 9.76
C ALA A 105 -9.87 7.92 9.90
N ALA A 106 -10.49 7.55 8.77
CA ALA A 106 -11.54 6.54 8.67
C ALA A 106 -10.98 5.12 8.57
N ILE A 107 -9.66 4.99 8.40
CA ILE A 107 -8.93 3.73 8.27
C ILE A 107 -7.71 3.74 9.18
N LEU A 108 -7.14 2.56 9.43
CA LEU A 108 -5.92 2.41 10.21
C LEU A 108 -4.79 3.28 9.65
N ASP A 109 -4.38 4.28 10.42
CA ASP A 109 -3.30 5.20 10.10
C ASP A 109 -2.00 4.83 10.83
N ILE A 110 -0.92 5.56 10.55
CA ILE A 110 0.40 5.29 11.12
C ILE A 110 0.48 5.49 12.64
N TYR A 111 -0.56 6.02 13.28
CA TYR A 111 -0.66 6.10 14.74
C TYR A 111 -0.40 4.74 15.41
N HIS A 112 -0.94 3.67 14.83
CA HIS A 112 -0.83 2.33 15.39
C HIS A 112 0.61 1.78 15.45
N PRO A 113 1.37 1.74 14.34
CA PRO A 113 2.77 1.32 14.40
C PRO A 113 3.62 2.28 15.24
N ILE A 114 3.32 3.59 15.25
CA ILE A 114 4.00 4.56 16.13
C ILE A 114 3.81 4.18 17.60
N ARG A 115 2.57 3.99 18.03
CA ARG A 115 2.24 3.67 19.42
C ARG A 115 2.88 2.36 19.86
N ARG A 116 2.87 1.37 18.98
CA ARG A 116 3.47 0.06 19.25
C ARG A 116 5.00 0.14 19.36
N LEU A 117 5.66 0.85 18.43
CA LEU A 117 7.11 1.11 18.53
C LEU A 117 7.44 1.81 19.83
N TYR A 118 6.66 2.84 20.20
CA TYR A 118 6.85 3.55 21.46
C TYR A 118 6.79 2.61 22.66
N ASP A 119 5.71 1.83 22.80
CA ASP A 119 5.52 0.93 23.92
C ASP A 119 6.59 -0.20 23.97
N GLU A 120 7.09 -0.68 22.82
CA GLU A 120 8.08 -1.76 22.74
C GLU A 120 9.54 -1.30 22.89
N HIS A 121 9.91 -0.11 22.38
CA HIS A 121 11.31 0.30 22.22
C HIS A 121 11.70 1.61 22.90
N PHE A 122 10.77 2.52 23.17
CA PHE A 122 11.05 3.87 23.67
C PHE A 122 10.58 4.09 25.10
N LYS A 123 9.44 3.50 25.45
CA LYS A 123 8.86 3.61 26.79
C LYS A 123 9.81 2.99 27.81
N ASN A 124 10.31 3.83 28.71
CA ASN A 124 11.33 3.48 29.70
C ASN A 124 12.71 3.14 29.13
N ASN A 125 13.00 3.49 27.87
CA ASN A 125 14.31 3.35 27.26
C ASN A 125 14.88 4.74 26.92
N PRO A 126 15.87 5.25 27.68
CA PRO A 126 16.43 6.57 27.43
C PRO A 126 17.33 6.63 26.18
N ASN A 127 17.76 5.50 25.63
CA ASN A 127 18.65 5.43 24.46
C ASN A 127 18.14 4.38 23.45
N PRO A 128 17.04 4.66 22.73
CA PRO A 128 16.51 3.75 21.72
C PRO A 128 17.46 3.63 20.52
N GLU A 129 17.70 2.40 20.04
CA GLU A 129 18.51 2.18 18.83
C GLU A 129 17.73 2.50 17.55
N PHE A 130 16.40 2.36 17.59
CA PHE A 130 15.52 2.61 16.46
C PHE A 130 15.29 4.12 16.28
N LYS A 131 15.45 4.61 15.05
CA LYS A 131 15.17 6.01 14.71
C LYS A 131 14.35 6.10 13.44
N VAL A 132 13.46 7.09 13.39
CA VAL A 132 12.69 7.43 12.20
C VAL A 132 13.42 8.56 11.47
N ALA A 133 13.62 8.42 10.16
CA ALA A 133 14.19 9.47 9.34
C ALA A 133 13.08 10.26 8.66
N LEU A 134 13.02 11.57 8.95
CA LEU A 134 12.16 12.52 8.27
C LEU A 134 13.01 13.36 7.31
N TYR A 135 12.46 13.61 6.13
CA TYR A 135 13.15 14.30 5.06
C TYR A 135 12.34 15.51 4.62
N ASP A 136 13.03 16.61 4.38
CA ASP A 136 12.46 17.86 3.92
C ASP A 136 13.21 18.32 2.66
N TRP A 137 12.51 18.82 1.66
CA TRP A 137 13.09 19.36 0.42
C TRP A 137 12.28 20.56 -0.09
N PRO A 138 12.88 21.47 -0.86
CA PRO A 138 12.16 22.54 -1.53
C PRO A 138 11.13 22.02 -2.53
N GLU A 139 9.97 22.67 -2.61
CA GLU A 139 8.90 22.31 -3.57
C GLU A 139 9.35 22.47 -5.04
N ASP A 140 10.32 23.35 -5.30
CA ASP A 140 10.91 23.60 -6.62
C ASP A 140 12.09 22.68 -6.97
N ASP A 141 12.43 21.71 -6.10
CA ASP A 141 13.41 20.67 -6.44
C ASP A 141 12.87 19.81 -7.60
N PRO A 142 13.64 19.63 -8.70
CA PRO A 142 13.22 18.81 -9.85
C PRO A 142 12.98 17.33 -9.50
N LEU A 143 13.51 16.86 -8.37
CA LEU A 143 13.34 15.50 -7.85
C LEU A 143 12.32 15.43 -6.70
N SER A 144 11.59 16.50 -6.41
CA SER A 144 10.60 16.56 -5.31
C SER A 144 9.57 15.43 -5.35
N ASP A 145 9.09 15.06 -6.53
CA ASP A 145 8.16 13.94 -6.74
C ASP A 145 8.83 12.58 -6.43
N ILE A 146 10.09 12.41 -6.83
CA ILE A 146 10.88 11.21 -6.50
C ILE A 146 11.18 11.12 -5.01
N TRP A 147 11.49 12.25 -4.35
CA TRP A 147 11.67 12.30 -2.91
C TRP A 147 10.39 11.97 -2.17
N THR A 148 9.25 12.50 -2.61
CA THR A 148 7.93 12.18 -2.07
C THR A 148 7.64 10.69 -2.20
N ALA A 149 7.84 10.11 -3.39
CA ALA A 149 7.62 8.68 -3.60
C ALA A 149 8.59 7.82 -2.77
N THR A 150 9.86 8.22 -2.63
CA THR A 150 10.93 7.41 -2.01
C THR A 150 10.90 7.48 -0.48
N PHE A 151 10.93 8.69 0.07
CA PHE A 151 11.06 8.96 1.51
C PHE A 151 9.71 9.17 2.20
N GLY A 152 8.70 9.59 1.44
CA GLY A 152 7.38 9.95 1.94
C GLY A 152 7.32 11.40 2.40
N ALA A 153 6.14 11.99 2.25
CA ALA A 153 5.75 13.25 2.86
C ALA A 153 4.30 13.10 3.34
N VAL A 154 3.87 13.84 4.36
CA VAL A 154 2.48 13.79 4.85
C VAL A 154 1.73 15.07 4.45
N PRO A 155 0.40 15.01 4.22
CA PRO A 155 -0.39 16.23 4.01
C PRO A 155 -0.42 17.10 5.27
N SER A 156 -0.83 18.36 5.11
CA SER A 156 -0.98 19.27 6.25
C SER A 156 -2.09 18.83 7.21
N GLU A 157 -2.01 19.28 8.47
CA GLU A 157 -3.05 19.06 9.49
C GLU A 157 -4.43 19.56 9.04
N GLN A 158 -4.50 20.58 8.17
CA GLN A 158 -5.78 21.09 7.66
C GLN A 158 -6.50 20.05 6.78
N VAL A 159 -5.73 19.22 6.07
CA VAL A 159 -6.25 18.14 5.23
C VAL A 159 -6.74 16.99 6.11
N THR A 160 -5.89 16.52 7.02
CA THR A 160 -6.06 15.25 7.76
C THR A 160 -6.71 15.38 9.14
N GLY A 161 -6.62 16.56 9.75
CA GLY A 161 -6.92 16.81 11.18
C GLY A 161 -5.83 16.37 12.15
N THR A 162 -4.75 15.77 11.66
CA THR A 162 -3.64 15.25 12.46
C THR A 162 -2.31 15.77 11.90
N ASP A 163 -1.51 16.42 12.74
CA ASP A 163 -0.10 16.67 12.42
C ASP A 163 0.70 15.38 12.62
N TYR A 164 0.83 14.61 11.53
CA TYR A 164 1.54 13.32 11.55
C TYR A 164 3.03 13.47 11.82
N THR A 165 3.64 14.57 11.41
CA THR A 165 5.06 14.84 11.69
C THR A 165 5.27 15.03 13.18
N LYS A 166 4.47 15.89 13.80
CA LYS A 166 4.49 16.10 15.24
C LYS A 166 4.14 14.83 16.01
N LEU A 167 3.15 14.06 15.53
CA LEU A 167 2.80 12.78 16.14
C LEU A 167 4.00 11.81 16.20
N ILE A 168 4.81 11.76 15.14
CA ILE A 168 6.03 10.93 15.13
C ILE A 168 7.04 11.47 16.14
N GLU A 169 7.27 12.78 16.18
CA GLU A 169 8.23 13.43 17.09
C GLU A 169 7.83 13.31 18.57
N ASP A 170 6.53 13.32 18.86
CA ASP A 170 6.01 13.19 20.22
C ASP A 170 6.25 11.79 20.81
N TYR A 171 6.37 10.76 19.97
CA TYR A 171 6.47 9.36 20.39
C TYR A 171 7.78 8.66 20.03
N LEU A 172 8.53 9.10 19.03
CA LEU A 172 9.69 8.38 18.50
C LEU A 172 10.90 9.32 18.38
N GLU A 173 12.11 8.75 18.43
CA GLU A 173 13.33 9.50 18.12
C GLU A 173 13.45 9.69 16.60
N VAL A 174 13.64 10.95 16.20
CA VAL A 174 13.66 11.37 14.80
C VAL A 174 15.03 11.91 14.41
N GLU A 175 15.50 11.52 13.22
CA GLU A 175 16.59 12.17 12.52
C GLU A 175 16.02 12.97 11.34
N ARG A 176 16.28 14.27 11.31
CA ARG A 176 15.83 15.16 10.23
C ARG A 176 16.93 15.37 9.19
N TYR A 177 16.57 15.27 7.92
CA TYR A 177 17.45 15.45 6.78
C TYR A 177 16.86 16.46 5.81
N SER A 178 17.53 17.60 5.64
CA SER A 178 17.17 18.57 4.60
C SER A 178 17.96 18.29 3.32
N ILE A 179 17.26 18.18 2.20
CA ILE A 179 17.82 17.97 0.87
C ILE A 179 17.63 19.27 0.08
N GLY A 180 18.72 20.00 -0.18
CA GLY A 180 18.70 21.15 -1.09
C GLY A 180 18.56 20.73 -2.56
N THR A 181 18.19 21.67 -3.43
CA THR A 181 17.92 21.44 -4.87
C THR A 181 19.12 20.89 -5.66
N THR A 182 20.33 21.06 -5.14
CA THR A 182 21.58 20.53 -5.72
C THR A 182 22.24 19.46 -4.86
N ASP A 183 21.68 19.17 -3.68
CA ASP A 183 22.29 18.24 -2.74
C ASP A 183 22.13 16.80 -3.25
N PRO A 184 23.14 15.94 -3.07
CA PRO A 184 23.03 14.54 -3.44
C PRO A 184 21.91 13.85 -2.65
N CYS A 185 21.34 12.80 -3.24
CA CYS A 185 20.43 11.89 -2.56
C CYS A 185 21.10 11.35 -1.29
N PRO A 186 20.41 11.39 -0.13
CA PRO A 186 20.96 10.86 1.11
C PRO A 186 21.41 9.40 0.99
N VAL A 187 22.64 9.12 1.42
CA VAL A 187 23.21 7.78 1.58
C VAL A 187 22.82 7.16 2.93
N ASN A 188 23.05 5.86 3.10
CA ASN A 188 22.75 5.04 4.28
C ASN A 188 21.25 4.94 4.62
N THR A 189 20.41 4.99 3.59
CA THR A 189 18.94 4.92 3.76
C THR A 189 18.47 3.54 4.21
N LYS A 190 19.26 2.48 4.01
CA LYS A 190 18.90 1.09 4.40
C LYS A 190 18.73 0.90 5.90
N ASN A 191 19.48 1.66 6.70
CA ASN A 191 19.42 1.62 8.16
C ASN A 191 18.40 2.63 8.73
N ARG A 192 17.64 3.31 7.86
CA ARG A 192 16.71 4.37 8.26
C ARG A 192 15.28 3.94 8.03
N CYS A 193 14.44 4.14 9.03
CA CYS A 193 13.00 3.97 8.87
C CYS A 193 12.39 5.24 8.26
N THR A 194 12.08 5.22 6.96
CA THR A 194 11.33 6.30 6.29
C THR A 194 9.84 6.25 6.67
N LEU A 195 9.03 7.22 6.25
CA LEU A 195 7.57 7.20 6.49
C LEU A 195 6.90 5.94 5.92
N PHE A 196 7.27 5.53 4.70
CA PHE A 196 6.77 4.28 4.12
C PHE A 196 7.35 3.02 4.80
N GLY A 197 8.53 3.12 5.42
CA GLY A 197 9.07 2.10 6.31
C GLY A 197 8.23 1.95 7.57
N LEU A 198 7.88 3.07 8.21
CA LEU A 198 7.02 3.14 9.39
C LEU A 198 5.64 2.56 9.11
N GLY A 199 5.03 2.96 7.99
CA GLY A 199 3.76 2.41 7.50
C GLY A 199 3.84 0.93 7.11
N ARG A 200 5.03 0.31 7.01
CA ARG A 200 5.20 -1.14 6.79
C ARG A 200 5.41 -1.90 8.11
N SER A 201 5.78 -1.22 9.19
CA SER A 201 6.14 -1.87 10.46
C SER A 201 5.05 -2.83 10.92
N TYR A 202 5.46 -3.95 11.51
CA TYR A 202 4.59 -5.01 12.01
C TYR A 202 3.65 -5.68 10.99
N MET A 203 3.91 -5.50 9.69
CA MET A 203 3.20 -6.22 8.64
C MET A 203 3.98 -7.45 8.18
N GLN A 204 3.25 -8.51 7.85
CA GLN A 204 3.78 -9.75 7.31
C GLN A 204 3.30 -9.94 5.87
N ARG A 205 4.12 -10.61 5.07
CA ARG A 205 3.75 -11.03 3.72
C ARG A 205 3.25 -12.45 3.76
N HIS A 206 2.08 -12.69 3.17
CA HIS A 206 1.52 -14.01 3.07
C HIS A 206 2.31 -14.89 2.10
N TYR A 207 2.61 -16.11 2.55
CA TYR A 207 3.48 -17.06 1.86
C TYR A 207 2.98 -17.47 0.48
N SER A 208 1.67 -17.44 0.23
CA SER A 208 1.09 -17.87 -1.06
C SER A 208 1.43 -16.94 -2.23
N VAL A 209 1.90 -15.71 -1.96
CA VAL A 209 2.25 -14.75 -2.99
C VAL A 209 3.76 -14.64 -3.12
N ILE A 210 4.33 -15.45 -4.01
CA ILE A 210 5.75 -15.40 -4.38
C ILE A 210 5.90 -14.59 -5.67
N ASN A 211 6.65 -13.48 -5.61
CA ASN A 211 6.93 -12.63 -6.76
C ASN A 211 8.32 -13.01 -7.32
N TYR A 212 8.34 -13.89 -8.33
CA TYR A 212 9.58 -14.38 -8.94
C TYR A 212 10.29 -13.34 -9.82
N TRP A 213 9.59 -12.28 -10.23
CA TRP A 213 10.13 -11.25 -11.12
C TRP A 213 10.36 -9.91 -10.42
N GLY A 214 9.99 -9.76 -9.15
CA GLY A 214 10.24 -8.58 -8.32
C GLY A 214 11.70 -8.45 -7.89
N HIS A 215 12.64 -8.67 -8.82
CA HIS A 215 14.06 -8.59 -8.57
C HIS A 215 14.44 -7.18 -8.12
N PRO A 216 15.30 -7.07 -7.09
CA PRO A 216 15.72 -5.77 -6.61
C PRO A 216 16.71 -5.13 -7.58
N GLY A 217 16.74 -3.80 -7.61
CA GLY A 217 17.49 -3.10 -8.65
C GLY A 217 17.17 -1.61 -8.74
N PHE A 218 17.13 -1.12 -9.97
CA PHE A 218 16.87 0.28 -10.28
C PHE A 218 15.67 0.42 -11.21
N TYR A 219 14.98 1.55 -11.10
CA TYR A 219 14.08 2.04 -12.12
C TYR A 219 14.75 3.23 -12.80
N LEU A 220 15.01 3.13 -14.10
CA LEU A 220 15.65 4.17 -14.90
C LEU A 220 14.57 4.90 -15.68
N GLY A 221 14.25 6.11 -15.24
CA GLY A 221 13.20 6.93 -15.83
C GLY A 221 13.47 8.42 -15.63
N SER A 222 12.54 9.22 -16.11
CA SER A 222 12.57 10.67 -16.01
C SER A 222 11.73 11.14 -14.81
N SER A 223 12.27 12.00 -13.96
CA SER A 223 11.55 12.57 -12.81
C SER A 223 10.38 13.49 -13.17
N ASP A 224 10.34 13.96 -14.43
CA ASP A 224 9.27 14.80 -15.00
C ASP A 224 8.33 14.01 -15.93
N ASP A 225 8.48 12.69 -16.03
CA ASP A 225 7.62 11.83 -16.83
C ASP A 225 6.60 11.11 -15.93
N PHE A 226 5.32 11.38 -16.17
CA PHE A 226 4.24 10.87 -15.33
C PHE A 226 4.19 9.33 -15.29
N ASP A 227 4.39 8.68 -16.44
CA ASP A 227 4.32 7.22 -16.54
C ASP A 227 5.50 6.57 -15.81
N ASP A 228 6.69 7.16 -15.87
CA ASP A 228 7.85 6.72 -15.11
C ASP A 228 7.61 6.79 -13.59
N LEU A 229 6.99 7.87 -13.11
CA LEU A 229 6.64 8.02 -11.70
C LEU A 229 5.58 7.00 -11.25
N VAL A 230 4.53 6.80 -12.04
CA VAL A 230 3.48 5.81 -11.76
C VAL A 230 4.05 4.40 -11.75
N ASN A 231 4.85 4.04 -12.75
CA ASN A 231 5.48 2.72 -12.85
C ASN A 231 6.45 2.47 -11.69
N TYR A 232 7.27 3.46 -11.33
CA TYR A 232 8.15 3.38 -10.17
C TYR A 232 7.36 3.13 -8.87
N TRP A 233 6.31 3.91 -8.63
CA TRP A 233 5.47 3.74 -7.45
C TRP A 233 4.79 2.37 -7.42
N ASN A 234 4.14 1.97 -8.52
CA ASN A 234 3.41 0.71 -8.59
C ASN A 234 4.34 -0.50 -8.44
N LEU A 235 5.55 -0.47 -9.02
CA LEU A 235 6.56 -1.51 -8.77
C LEU A 235 6.91 -1.59 -7.27
N ARG A 236 7.12 -0.45 -6.60
CA ARG A 236 7.37 -0.43 -5.14
C ARG A 236 6.18 -0.94 -4.34
N ALA A 237 4.96 -0.67 -4.78
CA ALA A 237 3.74 -1.21 -4.20
C ALA A 237 3.64 -2.74 -4.37
N THR A 238 4.38 -3.34 -5.31
CA THR A 238 4.56 -4.82 -5.38
C THR A 238 5.59 -5.38 -4.37
N ASP A 239 6.08 -4.54 -3.46
CA ASP A 239 7.22 -4.82 -2.56
C ASP A 239 8.55 -5.03 -3.28
N ALA A 240 8.68 -4.56 -4.53
CA ALA A 240 9.95 -4.57 -5.24
C ALA A 240 10.94 -3.58 -4.58
N HIS A 241 12.14 -4.07 -4.28
CA HIS A 241 13.19 -3.23 -3.69
C HIS A 241 13.97 -2.54 -4.82
N ILE A 242 13.44 -1.41 -5.28
CA ILE A 242 14.01 -0.64 -6.39
C ILE A 242 14.34 0.79 -5.98
N LEU A 243 15.43 1.33 -6.54
CA LEU A 243 15.83 2.72 -6.42
C LEU A 243 15.56 3.46 -7.75
N PHE A 244 14.96 4.65 -7.70
CA PHE A 244 14.82 5.47 -8.91
C PHE A 244 16.17 6.05 -9.31
N PHE A 245 16.42 6.17 -10.62
CA PHE A 245 17.61 6.78 -11.17
C PHE A 245 17.25 7.62 -12.39
N ASP A 246 17.34 8.96 -12.25
CA ASP A 246 17.22 9.89 -13.37
C ASP A 246 18.62 10.21 -13.91
N GLU A 247 18.88 9.85 -15.17
CA GLU A 247 20.17 10.09 -15.83
C GLU A 247 20.49 11.59 -15.96
N ARG A 248 19.48 12.46 -16.04
CA ARG A 248 19.68 13.92 -16.10
C ARG A 248 20.15 14.51 -14.78
N HIS A 249 19.96 13.77 -13.69
CA HIS A 249 20.37 14.13 -12.34
C HIS A 249 21.32 13.07 -11.74
N ALA A 250 22.09 12.39 -12.60
CA ALA A 250 22.95 11.26 -12.20
C ALA A 250 23.94 11.63 -11.08
N ASP A 251 24.46 12.85 -11.08
CA ASP A 251 25.34 13.40 -10.06
C ASP A 251 24.71 13.36 -8.66
N ARG A 252 23.41 13.65 -8.56
CA ARG A 252 22.67 13.57 -7.29
C ARG A 252 22.42 12.13 -6.86
N PHE A 253 22.33 11.18 -7.79
CA PHE A 253 22.09 9.77 -7.47
C PHE A 253 23.37 8.94 -7.28
N ASP A 254 24.55 9.44 -7.65
CA ASP A 254 25.76 8.62 -7.71
C ASP A 254 26.17 7.99 -6.38
N GLY A 255 26.08 8.75 -5.27
CA GLY A 255 26.40 8.23 -3.94
C GLY A 255 25.49 7.05 -3.55
N ILE A 256 24.17 7.25 -3.64
CA ILE A 256 23.20 6.22 -3.28
C ILE A 256 23.20 5.05 -4.28
N ARG A 257 23.50 5.29 -5.56
CA ARG A 257 23.63 4.25 -6.59
C ARG A 257 24.76 3.28 -6.24
N LEU A 258 25.93 3.80 -5.87
CA LEU A 258 27.08 2.98 -5.52
C LEU A 258 26.81 2.14 -4.27
N GLU A 259 26.24 2.74 -3.22
CA GLU A 259 25.86 2.02 -1.99
C GLU A 259 24.78 0.96 -2.25
N TRP A 260 23.77 1.30 -3.06
CA TRP A 260 22.71 0.36 -3.41
C TRP A 260 23.28 -0.83 -4.19
N LEU A 261 24.15 -0.59 -5.18
CA LEU A 261 24.88 -1.64 -5.92
C LEU A 261 25.71 -2.53 -5.00
N GLU A 262 26.48 -1.94 -4.09
CA GLU A 262 27.31 -2.70 -3.15
C GLU A 262 26.45 -3.68 -2.35
N SER A 263 25.37 -3.19 -1.77
CA SER A 263 24.52 -4.06 -0.95
C SER A 263 23.67 -5.03 -1.78
N LEU A 264 23.29 -4.71 -3.02
CA LEU A 264 22.68 -5.68 -3.93
C LEU A 264 23.64 -6.83 -4.26
N ARG A 265 24.93 -6.54 -4.40
CA ARG A 265 25.99 -7.54 -4.67
C ARG A 265 26.40 -8.31 -3.42
N ALA A 266 26.20 -7.75 -2.23
CA ALA A 266 26.45 -8.42 -0.95
C ALA A 266 25.32 -9.37 -0.53
N ARG A 267 24.20 -9.44 -1.27
CA ARG A 267 23.10 -10.36 -0.97
C ARG A 267 23.58 -11.82 -1.01
N PRO A 268 23.05 -12.71 -0.15
CA PRO A 268 23.28 -14.14 -0.28
C PRO A 268 22.88 -14.61 -1.67
N LYS A 269 23.70 -15.50 -2.26
CA LYS A 269 23.38 -16.07 -3.57
C LYS A 269 22.06 -16.82 -3.49
N GLY A 270 21.19 -16.55 -4.47
CA GLY A 270 19.92 -17.21 -4.61
C GLY A 270 20.08 -18.66 -5.07
N ARG A 271 18.94 -19.33 -5.19
CA ARG A 271 18.90 -20.73 -5.63
C ARG A 271 19.23 -20.85 -7.12
N PHE A 272 18.88 -19.83 -7.90
CA PHE A 272 19.13 -19.75 -9.33
C PHE A 272 20.00 -18.52 -9.65
N GLU A 273 20.82 -18.61 -10.70
CA GLU A 273 21.64 -17.47 -11.17
C GLU A 273 20.79 -16.23 -11.52
N SER A 274 19.54 -16.45 -11.96
CA SER A 274 18.56 -15.39 -12.18
C SER A 274 18.24 -14.56 -10.94
N ASP A 275 18.38 -15.14 -9.75
CA ASP A 275 18.04 -14.52 -8.47
C ASP A 275 19.12 -13.52 -8.01
N ASP A 276 20.34 -13.72 -8.52
CA ASP A 276 21.52 -12.89 -8.24
C ASP A 276 21.56 -11.64 -9.13
N ALA A 277 20.75 -11.60 -10.20
CA ALA A 277 20.71 -10.48 -11.12
C ALA A 277 20.21 -9.18 -10.45
N ILE A 278 20.73 -8.06 -10.93
CA ILE A 278 20.29 -6.71 -10.58
C ILE A 278 19.32 -6.24 -11.66
N ALA A 279 18.07 -5.96 -11.29
CA ALA A 279 17.09 -5.52 -12.25
C ALA A 279 17.30 -4.05 -12.67
N ILE A 280 17.09 -3.79 -13.95
CA ILE A 280 17.06 -2.47 -14.55
C ILE A 280 15.69 -2.35 -15.20
N TRP A 281 14.77 -1.69 -14.50
CA TRP A 281 13.40 -1.43 -14.95
C TRP A 281 13.35 -0.13 -15.74
N SER A 282 12.56 -0.09 -16.79
CA SER A 282 12.21 1.14 -17.51
C SER A 282 10.87 0.99 -18.23
N LYS A 283 10.22 2.10 -18.59
CA LYS A 283 8.96 2.07 -19.34
C LYS A 283 9.05 1.33 -20.68
N GLU A 284 10.19 1.46 -21.35
CA GLU A 284 10.47 0.84 -22.65
C GLU A 284 11.82 0.14 -22.68
N ARG A 285 11.95 -0.87 -23.55
CA ARG A 285 13.20 -1.57 -23.76
C ARG A 285 14.09 -0.76 -24.70
N ASN A 286 15.15 -0.17 -24.15
CA ASN A 286 16.18 0.49 -24.94
C ASN A 286 17.48 -0.34 -24.91
N GLU A 287 17.70 -1.13 -25.97
CA GLU A 287 18.89 -2.00 -26.09
C GLU A 287 20.20 -1.23 -26.30
N GLN A 288 20.12 0.06 -26.66
CA GLN A 288 21.27 0.92 -26.89
C GLN A 288 21.63 1.78 -25.68
N ARG A 289 20.86 1.71 -24.58
CA ARG A 289 21.11 2.49 -23.37
C ARG A 289 22.42 2.06 -22.73
N ASP A 290 23.28 3.03 -22.40
CA ASP A 290 24.53 2.74 -21.69
C ASP A 290 24.23 2.42 -20.22
N LEU A 291 24.45 1.15 -19.84
CA LEU A 291 24.28 0.66 -18.47
C LEU A 291 25.60 0.41 -17.76
N SER A 292 26.73 0.88 -18.32
CA SER A 292 28.07 0.65 -17.78
C SER A 292 28.21 1.11 -16.33
N ALA A 293 27.51 2.19 -15.94
CA ALA A 293 27.45 2.70 -14.57
C ALA A 293 26.94 1.65 -13.55
N PHE A 294 26.10 0.69 -13.95
CA PHE A 294 25.53 -0.32 -13.06
C PHE A 294 26.39 -1.60 -12.96
N GLY A 295 27.39 -1.74 -13.84
CA GLY A 295 28.31 -2.87 -13.88
C GLY A 295 27.72 -4.12 -14.54
N LYS A 296 28.12 -5.31 -14.05
CA LYS A 296 27.75 -6.62 -14.65
C LYS A 296 26.62 -7.30 -13.87
N GLY A 297 26.02 -8.33 -14.48
CA GLY A 297 24.95 -9.13 -13.85
C GLY A 297 23.59 -8.44 -13.87
N LEU A 298 23.30 -7.70 -14.94
CA LEU A 298 22.06 -6.93 -15.08
C LEU A 298 20.97 -7.77 -15.75
N ARG A 299 19.72 -7.53 -15.33
CA ARG A 299 18.50 -8.03 -15.97
C ARG A 299 17.66 -6.83 -16.41
N ILE A 300 17.42 -6.70 -17.71
CA ILE A 300 16.58 -5.63 -18.25
C ILE A 300 15.12 -6.05 -18.15
N CYS A 301 14.29 -5.20 -17.56
CA CYS A 301 12.86 -5.40 -17.36
C CYS A 301 12.07 -4.21 -17.91
N THR A 302 10.92 -4.45 -18.53
CA THR A 302 10.02 -3.39 -19.00
C THR A 302 8.76 -3.30 -18.13
N THR A 303 8.22 -2.09 -17.98
CA THR A 303 6.92 -1.83 -17.34
C THR A 303 5.81 -1.55 -18.34
N ASP A 304 5.78 -2.31 -19.44
CA ASP A 304 4.66 -2.27 -20.38
C ASP A 304 3.36 -2.85 -19.76
N HIS A 305 2.23 -2.69 -20.45
CA HIS A 305 0.93 -3.21 -20.00
C HIS A 305 0.98 -4.70 -19.65
N GLY A 306 1.83 -5.48 -20.33
CA GLY A 306 1.97 -6.91 -20.13
C GLY A 306 2.61 -7.29 -18.79
N VAL A 307 3.32 -6.38 -18.12
CA VAL A 307 3.93 -6.69 -16.82
C VAL A 307 2.87 -6.84 -15.72
N TRP A 308 1.76 -6.11 -15.81
CA TRP A 308 0.75 -6.00 -14.74
C TRP A 308 -0.29 -7.13 -14.74
N ASN A 309 -0.01 -8.24 -15.42
CA ASN A 309 -0.92 -9.37 -15.62
C ASN A 309 -1.01 -10.38 -14.46
N GLY A 310 -0.31 -10.15 -13.34
CA GLY A 310 -0.26 -11.07 -12.20
C GLY A 310 0.61 -12.32 -12.38
N LEU A 311 1.24 -12.50 -13.54
CA LEU A 311 2.19 -13.58 -13.84
C LEU A 311 3.64 -13.08 -13.75
N ASN A 312 3.89 -11.88 -14.28
CA ASN A 312 5.20 -11.23 -14.25
C ASN A 312 5.42 -10.65 -12.84
N VAL A 313 4.80 -9.51 -12.52
CA VAL A 313 4.81 -9.00 -11.14
C VAL A 313 3.60 -9.48 -10.36
N LYS A 314 3.73 -9.59 -9.03
CA LYS A 314 2.62 -9.91 -8.13
C LYS A 314 2.56 -8.91 -6.98
N ALA A 315 1.39 -8.32 -6.77
CA ALA A 315 1.16 -7.48 -5.59
C ALA A 315 1.13 -8.34 -4.32
N PRO A 316 1.89 -7.97 -3.27
CA PRO A 316 2.00 -8.76 -2.06
C PRO A 316 0.65 -8.79 -1.34
N TYR A 317 0.36 -9.92 -0.70
CA TYR A 317 -0.72 -9.98 0.25
C TYR A 317 -0.17 -9.70 1.65
N MET A 318 -0.34 -8.46 2.12
CA MET A 318 0.19 -8.00 3.40
C MET A 318 -0.89 -8.04 4.47
N TYR A 319 -0.52 -8.41 5.69
CA TYR A 319 -1.44 -8.49 6.84
C TYR A 319 -0.72 -8.14 8.15
N PHE A 320 -1.47 -7.74 9.17
CA PHE A 320 -0.95 -7.36 10.50
C PHE A 320 -0.80 -8.58 11.40
N SER A 321 -1.82 -9.44 11.42
CA SER A 321 -1.83 -10.70 12.17
C SER A 321 -2.84 -11.67 11.58
N GLU A 322 -2.65 -12.95 11.90
CA GLU A 322 -3.58 -14.02 11.59
C GLU A 322 -3.78 -14.92 12.80
N GLY A 323 -4.94 -15.55 12.90
CA GLY A 323 -5.23 -16.51 13.96
C GLY A 323 -6.35 -17.48 13.58
N PRO A 324 -6.28 -18.73 14.05
CA PRO A 324 -7.37 -19.67 13.87
C PRO A 324 -8.57 -19.26 14.74
N SER A 325 -9.78 -19.52 14.24
CA SER A 325 -11.02 -19.42 15.00
C SER A 325 -11.87 -20.66 14.75
N LEU A 326 -12.51 -21.17 15.80
CA LEU A 326 -13.45 -22.28 15.67
C LEU A 326 -14.81 -21.70 15.30
N ALA A 327 -15.26 -22.00 14.09
CA ALA A 327 -16.55 -21.58 13.59
C ALA A 327 -17.62 -22.64 13.84
N ASN A 328 -18.77 -22.21 14.34
CA ASN A 328 -19.96 -23.03 14.47
C ASN A 328 -20.79 -22.90 13.19
N ILE A 329 -21.10 -24.05 12.58
CA ILE A 329 -21.98 -24.16 11.42
C ILE A 329 -23.37 -24.54 11.91
N GLY A 330 -24.35 -23.73 11.55
CA GLY A 330 -25.76 -23.99 11.79
C GLY A 330 -26.61 -23.60 10.59
N THR A 331 -27.93 -23.71 10.77
CA THR A 331 -28.91 -23.29 9.77
C THR A 331 -29.81 -22.23 10.38
N SER A 332 -30.03 -21.14 9.68
CA SER A 332 -30.95 -20.07 10.09
C SER A 332 -31.78 -19.64 8.87
N PHE A 333 -33.10 -19.64 9.01
CA PHE A 333 -34.04 -19.34 7.91
C PHE A 333 -33.80 -20.17 6.63
N GLY A 334 -33.45 -21.44 6.80
CA GLY A 334 -33.15 -22.35 5.67
C GLY A 334 -31.80 -22.09 4.99
N LYS A 335 -30.97 -21.15 5.49
CA LYS A 335 -29.63 -20.85 4.97
C LYS A 335 -28.55 -21.31 5.94
N GLN A 336 -27.43 -21.77 5.40
CA GLN A 336 -26.26 -22.08 6.22
C GLN A 336 -25.71 -20.80 6.84
N ARG A 337 -25.39 -20.86 8.14
CA ARG A 337 -24.81 -19.76 8.90
C ARG A 337 -23.52 -20.25 9.56
N VAL A 338 -22.46 -19.49 9.34
CA VAL A 338 -21.16 -19.68 10.00
C VAL A 338 -20.97 -18.55 11.00
N SER A 339 -20.73 -18.90 12.26
CA SER A 339 -20.48 -17.92 13.33
C SER A 339 -19.18 -18.25 14.04
N PHE A 340 -18.32 -17.26 14.23
CA PHE A 340 -17.00 -17.42 14.84
C PHE A 340 -16.63 -16.16 15.62
N GLN A 341 -15.73 -16.31 16.59
CA GLN A 341 -15.18 -15.18 17.33
C GLN A 341 -13.99 -14.61 16.57
N LEU A 342 -13.91 -13.29 16.50
CA LEU A 342 -12.75 -12.61 15.96
C LEU A 342 -11.55 -12.75 16.93
N PRO A 343 -10.34 -13.09 16.44
CA PRO A 343 -9.15 -13.13 17.28
C PRO A 343 -8.76 -11.72 17.78
N PRO A 344 -7.87 -11.59 18.77
CA PRO A 344 -7.44 -10.29 19.27
C PRO A 344 -6.97 -9.35 18.15
N LYS A 345 -7.41 -8.09 18.21
CA LYS A 345 -7.04 -7.05 17.25
C LYS A 345 -5.55 -6.71 17.39
N PRO A 346 -4.80 -6.55 16.28
CA PRO A 346 -3.36 -6.26 16.32
C PRO A 346 -3.01 -4.77 16.48
N PHE A 347 -4.00 -3.92 16.73
CA PHE A 347 -3.88 -2.47 16.77
C PHE A 347 -4.35 -1.92 18.12
N THR A 348 -3.89 -0.72 18.45
CA THR A 348 -4.26 -0.02 19.68
C THR A 348 -5.78 0.16 19.77
N ASP A 349 -6.38 -0.29 20.87
CA ASP A 349 -7.81 -0.16 21.15
C ASP A 349 -8.01 0.99 22.15
N ASP A 350 -7.99 2.21 21.62
CA ASP A 350 -8.22 3.43 22.40
C ASP A 350 -9.38 4.23 21.79
N ARG A 351 -9.76 5.32 22.48
CA ARG A 351 -10.87 6.17 22.04
C ARG A 351 -10.60 6.85 20.70
N TRP A 352 -9.34 7.02 20.29
CA TRP A 352 -8.97 7.69 19.06
C TRP A 352 -9.12 6.77 17.84
N SER A 353 -8.85 5.47 18.01
CA SER A 353 -8.86 4.48 16.92
C SER A 353 -10.18 3.75 16.71
N HIS A 354 -11.17 3.93 17.60
CA HIS A 354 -12.39 3.11 17.61
C HIS A 354 -13.27 3.19 16.35
N ASN A 355 -13.12 4.24 15.54
CA ASN A 355 -13.90 4.47 14.33
C ASN A 355 -13.13 4.12 13.06
N GLN A 356 -11.87 3.68 13.18
CA GLN A 356 -11.05 3.31 12.03
C GLN A 356 -11.46 1.93 11.50
N HIS A 357 -11.57 1.83 10.17
CA HIS A 357 -11.91 0.61 9.48
C HIS A 357 -10.67 -0.20 9.10
N LEU A 358 -10.86 -1.51 8.98
CA LEU A 358 -9.85 -2.48 8.59
C LEU A 358 -10.50 -3.60 7.77
N VAL A 359 -9.68 -4.41 7.11
CA VAL A 359 -10.19 -5.55 6.36
C VAL A 359 -9.93 -6.86 7.09
N ILE A 360 -10.98 -7.66 7.22
CA ILE A 360 -10.93 -9.03 7.71
C ILE A 360 -11.00 -9.95 6.50
N SER A 361 -9.99 -10.79 6.34
CA SER A 361 -9.98 -11.83 5.31
C SER A 361 -10.11 -13.20 5.95
N LEU A 362 -10.97 -14.02 5.38
CA LEU A 362 -11.32 -15.34 5.90
C LEU A 362 -10.76 -16.41 4.97
N ASP A 363 -10.13 -17.41 5.56
CA ASP A 363 -9.67 -18.61 4.87
C ASP A 363 -10.26 -19.82 5.59
N MET A 364 -11.20 -20.46 4.91
CA MET A 364 -12.00 -21.54 5.47
C MET A 364 -11.32 -22.92 5.37
N GLY A 365 -10.08 -22.97 4.87
CA GLY A 365 -9.35 -24.22 4.65
C GLY A 365 -10.09 -25.20 3.73
N ILE A 366 -9.90 -26.50 3.98
CA ILE A 366 -10.48 -27.60 3.19
C ILE A 366 -11.78 -28.19 3.79
N GLY A 367 -12.27 -27.68 4.94
CA GLY A 367 -13.25 -28.41 5.73
C GLY A 367 -14.68 -28.48 5.16
N LEU A 368 -14.97 -27.79 4.05
CA LEU A 368 -16.24 -27.85 3.32
C LEU A 368 -16.09 -28.35 1.87
N PHE A 369 -14.92 -28.92 1.53
CA PHE A 369 -14.63 -29.41 0.20
C PHE A 369 -15.63 -30.51 -0.23
N GLY A 370 -16.27 -30.35 -1.38
CA GLY A 370 -17.17 -31.35 -1.97
C GLY A 370 -18.64 -31.28 -1.56
N ASN A 371 -19.06 -30.33 -0.71
CA ASN A 371 -20.48 -30.06 -0.49
C ASN A 371 -20.93 -28.88 -1.37
N GLU A 372 -21.57 -29.18 -2.50
CA GLU A 372 -22.11 -28.19 -3.44
C GLU A 372 -23.19 -27.28 -2.82
N GLN A 373 -23.79 -27.68 -1.69
CA GLN A 373 -24.72 -26.83 -0.93
C GLN A 373 -24.03 -25.96 0.12
N SER A 374 -22.73 -26.13 0.35
CA SER A 374 -21.92 -25.45 1.37
C SER A 374 -20.62 -24.89 0.79
N THR A 375 -20.67 -24.33 -0.43
CA THR A 375 -19.49 -23.77 -1.09
C THR A 375 -19.10 -22.44 -0.46
N LEU A 376 -18.29 -22.48 0.59
CA LEU A 376 -17.71 -21.27 1.20
C LEU A 376 -16.30 -20.96 0.72
N THR A 377 -15.69 -21.86 -0.07
CA THR A 377 -14.48 -21.55 -0.82
C THR A 377 -14.88 -20.78 -2.07
N THR A 378 -15.04 -19.47 -1.93
CA THR A 378 -15.16 -18.60 -3.10
C THR A 378 -13.75 -18.35 -3.65
N PRO A 379 -13.54 -18.45 -4.98
CA PRO A 379 -12.34 -17.87 -5.58
C PRO A 379 -12.31 -16.37 -5.25
N TYR A 380 -11.16 -15.71 -5.35
CA TYR A 380 -11.11 -14.25 -5.25
C TYR A 380 -11.92 -13.65 -6.42
N ILE A 381 -13.19 -13.36 -6.15
CA ILE A 381 -14.17 -12.79 -7.08
C ILE A 381 -14.75 -11.56 -6.38
N PRO A 382 -14.12 -10.38 -6.52
CA PRO A 382 -14.58 -9.13 -5.92
C PRO A 382 -16.05 -8.81 -6.21
N GLU A 383 -16.56 -9.23 -7.37
CA GLU A 383 -17.95 -9.08 -7.79
C GLU A 383 -18.95 -9.71 -6.82
N LEU A 384 -18.54 -10.74 -6.08
CA LEU A 384 -19.38 -11.32 -5.04
C LEU A 384 -19.58 -10.37 -3.85
N ASN A 385 -18.74 -9.35 -3.66
CA ASN A 385 -18.93 -8.33 -2.63
C ASN A 385 -20.27 -7.59 -2.81
N GLU A 386 -20.68 -7.33 -4.05
CA GLU A 386 -21.98 -6.70 -4.34
C GLU A 386 -23.12 -7.61 -3.88
N PHE A 387 -23.06 -8.90 -4.23
CA PHE A 387 -24.05 -9.88 -3.83
C PHE A 387 -24.09 -10.07 -2.31
N TYR A 388 -22.94 -10.29 -1.65
CA TYR A 388 -22.87 -10.50 -0.21
C TYR A 388 -23.24 -9.23 0.57
N GLY A 389 -22.76 -8.07 0.14
CA GLY A 389 -23.09 -6.79 0.73
C GLY A 389 -24.59 -6.45 0.65
N ARG A 390 -25.27 -6.84 -0.44
CA ARG A 390 -26.73 -6.64 -0.57
C ARG A 390 -27.55 -7.67 0.20
N ASN A 391 -27.15 -8.94 0.19
CA ASN A 391 -27.99 -10.05 0.66
C ASN A 391 -27.68 -10.53 2.08
N TYR A 392 -26.48 -10.24 2.59
CA TYR A 392 -25.98 -10.75 3.87
C TYR A 392 -25.31 -9.69 4.74
N GLY A 393 -24.85 -8.58 4.16
CA GLY A 393 -24.38 -7.37 4.85
C GLY A 393 -25.54 -6.59 5.47
N SER A 394 -26.24 -7.18 6.45
CA SER A 394 -27.25 -6.50 7.26
C SER A 394 -26.74 -6.30 8.68
N SER A 395 -25.87 -5.31 8.84
CA SER A 395 -25.80 -4.46 10.03
C SER A 395 -25.29 -3.10 9.55
N GLU A 396 -26.19 -2.11 9.53
CA GLU A 396 -25.95 -0.71 9.16
C GLU A 396 -25.95 -0.34 7.66
N LYS A 397 -27.07 -0.59 6.98
CA LYS A 397 -27.59 0.39 6.02
C LYS A 397 -28.70 1.21 6.70
N PHE A 398 -28.32 2.19 7.52
CA PHE A 398 -29.21 3.33 7.78
C PHE A 398 -29.18 4.23 6.53
N VAL A 399 -29.91 3.81 5.50
CA VAL A 399 -30.47 4.78 4.55
C VAL A 399 -31.76 5.23 5.19
N GLY A 400 -31.71 6.36 5.89
CA GLY A 400 -32.91 7.03 6.36
C GLY A 400 -33.79 7.33 5.15
N LYS A 401 -34.80 6.49 4.92
CA LYS A 401 -36.00 6.95 4.22
C LYS A 401 -36.71 7.86 5.21
N ASN A 402 -36.65 9.17 4.96
CA ASN A 402 -37.69 10.06 5.44
C ASN A 402 -39.01 9.50 4.89
N VAL A 403 -39.80 8.92 5.78
CA VAL A 403 -41.22 8.72 5.56
C VAL A 403 -41.83 10.05 5.94
N GLU A 404 -42.14 10.87 4.93
CA GLU A 404 -43.14 11.92 5.09
C GLU A 404 -44.50 11.21 5.19
N GLU A 405 -45.18 11.41 6.33
CA GLU A 405 -46.65 11.29 6.43
C GLU A 405 -47.31 12.58 5.92
#